data_AF-A0A6P4IR32-F1
#
_entry.id   AF-A0A6P4IR32-F1
#
_cell.length_a   1.000
_cell.length_b   1.000
_cell.length_c   1.000
_cell.angle_alpha   90.00
_cell.angle_beta   90.00
_cell.angle_gamma   90.00
#
_symmetry.space_group_name_H-M   'P 1'
#
loop_
_entity.id
_entity.type
_entity.pdbx_description
1 polymer ?
#
loop_
_entity_poly.entity_id
_entity_poly.type
_entity_poly.pdbx_seq_one_letter_code
_entity_poly.pdbx_strand_id
1 'polypeptide(L)' 'MNVLQACFLICLGLVFGSTNAQVPTRQETTRDKACGPRRYYSEARHTCLPY' A
#
# COMPACT_ATOMS: atom_id res chain seq x y z
N MET A 1 5.62 25.44 29.35
CA MET A 1 5.58 24.27 28.44
C MET A 1 4.20 24.23 27.83
N ASN A 2 4.08 24.61 26.56
CA ASN A 2 2.79 24.96 25.96
C ASN A 2 2.04 23.68 25.58
N VAL A 3 0.93 23.41 26.29
CA VAL A 3 0.00 22.29 26.03
C VAL A 3 -0.42 22.22 24.55
N LEU A 4 -0.56 23.38 23.91
CA LEU A 4 -0.80 23.52 22.48
C LEU A 4 0.28 22.83 21.63
N GLN A 5 1.55 23.01 21.97
CA GLN A 5 2.67 22.40 21.24
C GLN A 5 2.68 20.87 21.38
N ALA A 6 2.34 20.34 22.56
CA ALA A 6 2.20 18.91 22.77
C ALA A 6 1.04 18.32 21.94
N CYS A 7 -0.08 19.04 21.86
CA CYS A 7 -1.24 18.63 21.07
C CYS A 7 -0.91 18.58 19.57
N PHE A 8 -0.22 19.59 19.04
CA PHE A 8 0.24 19.60 17.65
C PHE A 8 1.17 18.43 17.31
N LEU A 9 2.11 18.09 18.20
CA LEU A 9 3.03 16.97 17.99
C LEU A 9 2.32 15.61 18.00
N ILE A 10 1.31 15.42 18.86
CA ILE A 10 0.50 14.20 18.88
C ILE A 10 -0.32 14.07 17.59
N CYS A 11 -0.99 15.15 17.16
CA CYS A 11 -1.75 15.14 15.91
C CYS A 11 -0.85 14.85 14.69
N LEU A 12 0.34 15.45 14.63
CA LEU A 12 1.31 15.19 13.57
C LEU A 12 1.78 13.73 13.58
N GLY A 13 2.08 13.15 14.76
CA GLY A 13 2.45 11.75 14.88
C GLY A 13 1.35 10.78 14.41
N LEU A 14 0.09 11.13 14.64
CA LEU A 14 -1.06 10.31 14.23
C LEU A 14 -1.33 10.37 12.72
N VAL A 15 -1.18 11.55 12.11
CA VAL A 15 -1.34 11.76 10.66
C VAL A 15 -0.18 11.13 9.87
N PHE A 16 1.05 11.29 10.34
CA PHE A 16 2.23 10.74 9.65
C PHE A 16 2.53 9.27 10.01
N GLY A 17 1.98 8.74 11.10
CA GLY A 17 2.17 7.34 11.50
C GLY A 17 1.46 6.33 10.59
N SER A 18 0.40 6.75 9.90
CA SER A 18 -0.42 5.90 9.04
C SER A 18 0.10 5.76 7.60
N THR A 19 1.17 6.48 7.22
CA THR A 19 1.77 6.36 5.88
C THR A 19 2.89 5.33 5.78
N ASN A 20 3.19 4.60 6.85
CA ASN A 20 4.14 3.50 6.77
C ASN A 20 3.49 2.24 6.20
N ALA A 21 3.98 1.88 5.01
CA ALA A 21 3.88 0.59 4.37
C ALA A 21 2.63 0.36 3.49
N GLN A 22 2.62 1.02 2.32
CA GLN A 22 2.32 0.28 1.08
C GLN A 22 3.36 -0.84 0.92
N VAL A 23 3.29 -1.88 1.76
CA VAL A 23 3.76 -3.20 1.35
C VAL A 23 2.94 -3.52 0.09
N PRO A 24 3.52 -4.06 -0.98
CA PRO A 24 2.71 -4.59 -2.07
C PRO A 24 1.88 -5.73 -1.50
N THR A 25 0.72 -5.41 -0.93
CA THR A 25 -0.32 -6.29 -0.38
C THR A 25 -1.04 -7.04 -1.49
N ARG A 26 -0.40 -7.20 -2.64
CA ARG A 26 -0.95 -7.92 -3.76
C ARG A 26 -0.60 -9.38 -3.59
N GLN A 27 -1.52 -10.09 -2.94
CA GLN A 27 -1.44 -11.53 -2.78
C GLN A 27 -1.46 -12.18 -4.17
N GLU A 28 -0.47 -13.01 -4.45
CA GLU A 28 -0.35 -13.70 -5.74
C GLU A 28 -1.53 -14.67 -5.90
N THR A 29 -2.44 -14.34 -6.81
CA THR A 29 -3.63 -15.14 -7.11
C THR A 29 -3.30 -16.24 -8.12
N THR A 30 -4.17 -17.25 -8.23
CA THR A 30 -4.04 -18.28 -9.28
C THR A 30 -4.01 -17.69 -10.69
N ARG A 31 -4.67 -16.56 -10.91
CA ARG A 31 -4.67 -15.85 -12.20
C ARG A 31 -3.33 -15.17 -12.49
N ASP A 32 -2.65 -14.67 -11.45
CA ASP A 32 -1.29 -14.14 -11.59
C ASP A 32 -0.32 -15.23 -12.07
N LYS A 33 -0.45 -16.45 -11.51
CA LYS A 33 0.35 -17.61 -11.94
C LYS A 33 0.11 -18.00 -13.40
N ALA A 34 -1.11 -17.81 -13.91
CA ALA A 34 -1.45 -18.08 -15.31
C ALA A 34 -0.82 -17.06 -16.28
N CYS A 35 -0.50 -15.85 -15.82
CA CYS A 35 0.09 -14.80 -16.65
C CYS A 35 1.59 -15.02 -16.97
N GLY A 36 2.24 -15.95 -16.28
CA GLY A 36 3.65 -16.27 -16.46
C GLY A 36 4.60 -15.45 -15.57
N PRO A 37 5.91 -15.73 -15.63
CA PRO A 37 6.90 -15.13 -14.73
C PRO A 37 6.96 -13.61 -14.92
N ARG A 38 7.12 -12.88 -13.80
CA ARG A 38 7.22 -11.40 -13.77
C ARG A 38 6.00 -10.68 -14.37
N ARG A 39 4.84 -11.35 -14.42
CA ARG A 39 3.56 -10.76 -14.82
C ARG A 39 2.49 -11.04 -13.78
N TYR A 40 1.42 -10.28 -13.86
CA TYR A 40 0.28 -10.40 -12.98
C TYR A 40 -1.03 -10.11 -13.68
N TYR A 41 -2.12 -10.71 -13.22
CA TYR A 41 -3.46 -10.50 -13.75
C TYR A 41 -4.13 -9.26 -13.12
N SER A 42 -4.38 -8.23 -13.93
CA SER A 42 -5.15 -7.06 -13.50
C SER A 42 -6.64 -7.35 -13.65
N GLU A 43 -7.35 -7.48 -12.53
CA GLU A 43 -8.82 -7.62 -12.52
C GLU A 43 -9.51 -6.40 -13.15
N ALA A 44 -8.96 -5.20 -13.00
CA ALA A 44 -9.54 -3.97 -13.54
C ALA A 44 -9.45 -3.88 -15.07
N ARG A 45 -8.42 -4.50 -15.68
CA ARG A 45 -8.22 -4.49 -17.14
C ARG A 45 -8.54 -5.83 -17.78
N HIS A 46 -8.79 -6.86 -16.99
CA HIS A 46 -8.88 -8.26 -17.42
C HIS A 46 -7.67 -8.71 -18.28
N THR A 47 -6.49 -8.18 -18.00
CA THR A 47 -5.26 -8.44 -18.76
C THR A 47 -4.07 -8.73 -17.86
N CYS A 48 -3.12 -9.51 -18.38
CA CYS A 48 -1.81 -9.71 -17.75
C CYS A 48 -0.93 -8.47 -17.96
N LEU A 49 -0.46 -7.86 -16.88
CA LEU A 49 0.46 -6.73 -16.85
C LEU A 49 1.83 -7.16 -16.32
N PRO A 50 2.93 -6.53 -16.75
CA PRO A 50 4.23 -6.71 -16.11
C PRO A 50 4.24 -6.09 -14.70
N TYR A 51 5.05 -6.65 -13.80
CA TYR A 51 5.37 -6.02 -12.50
C TYR A 51 6.23 -4.77 -12.68
#